data_AF-A0A2V9BDN7-F1
#
_entry.id   AF-A0A2V9BDN7-F1
#
_cell.length_a   1.000
_cell.length_b   1.000
_cell.length_c   1.000
_cell.angle_alpha   90.00
_cell.angle_beta   90.00
_cell.angle_gamma   90.00
#
_symmetry.space_group_name_H-M   'P 1'
#
loop_
_entity.id
_entity.type
_entity.pdbx_description
1 polymer ?
#
loop_
_entity_poly.entity_id
_entity_poly.type
_entity_poly.pdbx_seq_one_letter_code
_entity_poly.pdbx_strand_id
1 'polypeptide(L)'
;MARTQNPAAEASTVLAQNLVQALLRERVIPRFVDSYVVENGRHALQVHASLYRDLLTILQREALLAACVKALEIASTETLTSSKGKQRVVVRKGSETFRRKFLSSLARQQSWNAGDALDFQSDLRMYEDLLARAVASRRPRKPYEAANHPFVDRCAFLLDSAFLEKARLAASRALANIEEIAAIVTVAAMDSR
;
A
#
# COMPACT_ATOMS: atom_id res chain seq x y z
N MET A 1 17.74 -21.72 27.19
CA MET A 1 16.98 -20.45 27.25
C MET A 1 15.95 -20.46 26.13
N ALA A 2 14.69 -20.75 26.44
CA ALA A 2 13.63 -20.81 25.44
C ALA A 2 13.30 -19.38 24.98
N ARG A 3 13.60 -19.06 23.71
CA ARG A 3 13.04 -17.87 23.06
C ARG A 3 11.54 -18.09 22.97
N THR A 4 10.78 -17.51 23.89
CA THR A 4 9.33 -17.35 23.75
C THR A 4 9.13 -16.42 22.55
N GLN A 5 9.09 -16.98 21.33
CA GLN A 5 8.79 -16.22 20.14
C GLN A 5 7.36 -15.71 20.31
N ASN A 6 7.21 -14.39 20.38
CA ASN A 6 5.90 -13.77 20.51
C ASN A 6 5.21 -13.89 19.15
N PRO A 7 4.08 -14.62 19.03
CA PRO A 7 3.44 -14.91 17.74
C PRO A 7 3.05 -13.64 16.97
N ALA A 8 2.73 -12.56 17.68
CA ALA A 8 2.47 -11.26 17.06
C ALA A 8 3.72 -10.62 16.42
N ALA A 9 4.91 -10.92 16.95
CA ALA A 9 6.19 -10.46 16.39
C ALA A 9 6.50 -11.20 15.09
N GLU A 10 6.33 -12.53 15.11
CA GLU A 10 6.55 -13.38 13.94
C GLU A 10 5.59 -13.00 12.80
N ALA A 11 4.30 -12.84 13.12
CA ALA A 11 3.30 -12.36 12.16
C ALA A 11 3.66 -11.00 11.54
N SER A 12 4.25 -10.07 12.31
CA SER A 12 4.67 -8.75 11.78
C SER A 12 5.85 -8.84 10.81
N THR A 13 6.77 -9.77 11.06
CA THR A 13 7.93 -10.01 10.19
C THR A 13 7.51 -10.75 8.91
N VAL A 14 6.68 -11.78 9.03
CA VAL A 14 6.12 -12.54 7.90
C VAL A 14 5.29 -11.62 7.01
N LEU A 15 4.46 -10.75 7.59
CA LEU A 15 3.67 -9.76 6.84
C LEU A 15 4.56 -8.83 6.03
N ALA A 16 5.60 -8.24 6.64
CA ALA A 16 6.53 -7.36 5.92
C ALA A 16 7.17 -8.08 4.74
N GLN A 17 7.66 -9.31 4.97
CA GLN A 17 8.27 -10.14 3.95
C GLN A 17 7.35 -10.41 2.77
N ASN A 18 6.17 -10.96 3.07
CA ASN A 18 5.22 -11.39 2.07
C ASN A 18 4.63 -10.22 1.29
N LEU A 19 4.43 -9.05 1.93
CA LEU A 19 3.87 -7.88 1.27
C LEU A 19 4.79 -7.39 0.14
N VAL A 20 6.08 -7.25 0.44
CA VAL A 20 7.08 -6.84 -0.56
C VAL A 20 7.18 -7.87 -1.69
N GLN A 21 7.25 -9.15 -1.34
CA GLN A 21 7.37 -10.22 -2.34
C GLN A 21 6.14 -10.32 -3.23
N ALA A 22 4.93 -10.17 -2.67
CA ALA A 22 3.70 -10.19 -3.43
C ALA A 22 3.64 -9.04 -4.45
N LEU A 23 3.98 -7.81 -4.04
CA LEU A 23 4.02 -6.67 -4.96
C LEU A 23 5.01 -6.86 -6.12
N LEU A 24 6.17 -7.46 -5.85
CA LEU A 24 7.17 -7.76 -6.88
C LEU A 24 6.70 -8.89 -7.81
N ARG A 25 6.17 -9.97 -7.25
CA ARG A 25 5.69 -11.15 -8.00
C ARG A 25 4.55 -10.80 -8.94
N GLU A 26 3.57 -10.03 -8.46
CA GLU A 26 2.40 -9.64 -9.25
C GLU A 26 2.72 -8.56 -10.30
N ARG A 27 3.92 -7.95 -10.21
CA ARG A 27 4.41 -6.90 -11.12
C ARG A 27 3.38 -5.79 -11.33
N VAL A 28 2.72 -5.37 -10.25
CA VAL A 28 1.57 -4.45 -10.32
C VAL A 28 1.95 -3.14 -11.00
N ILE A 29 3.09 -2.55 -10.63
CA ILE A 29 3.55 -1.27 -11.19
C ILE A 29 3.96 -1.38 -12.67
N PRO A 30 4.82 -2.33 -13.09
CA PRO A 30 5.08 -2.53 -14.51
C PRO A 30 3.81 -2.73 -15.33
N ARG A 31 2.88 -3.61 -14.89
CA ARG A 31 1.62 -3.85 -15.59
C ARG A 31 0.74 -2.61 -15.67
N PHE A 32 0.68 -1.82 -14.61
CA PHE A 32 -0.03 -0.54 -14.58
C PHE A 32 0.52 0.43 -15.63
N VAL A 33 1.84 0.65 -15.67
CA VAL A 33 2.45 1.59 -16.60
C VAL A 33 2.33 1.08 -18.04
N ASP A 34 2.58 -0.21 -18.29
CA ASP A 34 2.49 -0.80 -19.62
C ASP A 34 1.06 -0.72 -20.18
N SER A 35 0.06 -1.06 -19.36
CA SER A 35 -1.35 -0.96 -19.76
C SER A 35 -1.73 0.49 -20.05
N TYR A 36 -1.31 1.44 -19.20
CA TYR A 36 -1.59 2.86 -19.43
C TYR A 36 -1.00 3.37 -20.75
N VAL A 37 0.25 2.99 -21.02
CA VAL A 37 0.98 3.40 -22.23
C VAL A 37 0.27 2.89 -23.49
N VAL A 38 -0.12 1.62 -23.50
CA VAL A 38 -0.83 1.01 -24.64
C VAL A 38 -2.22 1.61 -24.82
N GLU A 39 -3.02 1.70 -23.75
CA GLU A 39 -4.39 2.23 -23.78
C GLU A 39 -4.45 3.69 -24.27
N ASN A 40 -3.40 4.48 -24.01
CA ASN A 40 -3.40 5.91 -24.28
C ASN A 40 -2.43 6.33 -25.39
N GLY A 41 -1.75 5.38 -26.04
CA GLY A 41 -0.77 5.64 -27.10
C GLY A 41 0.46 6.43 -26.62
N ARG A 42 0.82 6.34 -25.33
CA ARG A 42 1.89 7.13 -24.69
C ARG A 42 3.24 6.43 -24.71
N HIS A 43 3.59 5.77 -25.82
CA HIS A 43 4.83 4.97 -25.95
C HIS A 43 6.11 5.76 -25.66
N ALA A 44 6.09 7.08 -25.86
CA ALA A 44 7.19 7.98 -25.51
C ALA A 44 7.65 7.85 -24.03
N LEU A 45 6.75 7.48 -23.12
CA LEU A 45 7.07 7.28 -21.69
C LEU A 45 8.04 6.12 -21.43
N GLN A 46 8.23 5.21 -22.41
CA GLN A 46 9.06 4.01 -22.26
C GLN A 46 10.33 4.03 -23.14
N VAL A 47 10.52 5.08 -23.96
CA VAL A 47 11.61 5.12 -24.95
C VAL A 47 12.99 5.21 -24.28
N HIS A 48 13.09 5.90 -23.14
CA HIS A 48 14.34 6.04 -22.39
C HIS A 48 14.40 5.02 -21.25
N ALA A 49 15.10 3.92 -21.48
CA ALA A 49 15.15 2.79 -20.54
C ALA A 49 15.63 3.16 -19.11
N SER A 50 16.56 4.11 -18.97
CA SER A 50 17.00 4.59 -17.65
C SER A 50 15.88 5.32 -16.91
N LEU A 51 15.31 6.35 -17.55
CA LEU A 51 14.21 7.15 -16.98
C LEU A 51 12.98 6.30 -16.66
N TYR A 52 12.68 5.31 -17.51
CA TYR A 52 11.59 4.38 -17.27
C TYR A 52 11.85 3.50 -16.03
N ARG A 53 13.07 2.97 -15.84
CA ARG A 53 13.42 2.22 -14.62
C ARG A 53 13.36 3.08 -13.36
N ASP A 54 13.79 4.34 -13.45
CA ASP A 54 13.73 5.28 -12.33
C ASP A 54 12.26 5.58 -11.98
N LEU A 55 11.42 5.83 -12.98
CA LEU A 55 9.96 6.00 -12.81
C LEU A 55 9.34 4.78 -12.12
N LEU A 56 9.63 3.56 -12.60
CA LEU A 56 9.13 2.34 -11.98
C LEU A 56 9.56 2.22 -10.51
N THR A 57 10.79 2.61 -10.19
CA THR A 57 11.32 2.57 -8.81
C THR A 57 10.55 3.53 -7.90
N ILE A 58 10.28 4.75 -8.37
CA ILE A 58 9.50 5.74 -7.62
C ILE A 58 8.06 5.23 -7.42
N LEU A 59 7.41 4.76 -8.48
CA LEU A 59 6.03 4.23 -8.41
C LEU A 59 5.95 2.98 -7.52
N GLN A 60 6.97 2.13 -7.51
CA GLN A 60 7.05 0.97 -6.62
C GLN A 60 7.09 1.37 -5.15
N ARG A 61 7.80 2.47 -4.82
CA ARG A 61 7.80 3.02 -3.46
C ARG A 61 6.42 3.53 -3.05
N GLU A 62 5.72 4.24 -3.95
CA GLU A 62 4.35 4.70 -3.71
C GLU A 62 3.37 3.53 -3.52
N ALA A 63 3.52 2.46 -4.30
CA ALA A 63 2.72 1.24 -4.13
C ALA A 63 2.97 0.57 -2.78
N LEU A 64 4.23 0.51 -2.34
CA LEU A 64 4.58 -0.04 -1.04
C LEU A 64 3.96 0.78 0.10
N LEU A 65 3.94 2.12 0.00
CA LEU A 65 3.26 2.98 0.97
C LEU A 65 1.76 2.67 1.04
N ALA A 66 1.08 2.63 -0.09
CA ALA A 66 -0.36 2.31 -0.16
C ALA A 66 -0.67 0.92 0.43
N ALA A 67 0.13 -0.09 0.06
CA ALA A 67 0.00 -1.44 0.58
C ALA A 67 0.21 -1.52 2.10
N CYS A 68 1.23 -0.81 2.62
CA CYS A 68 1.53 -0.77 4.04
C CYS A 68 0.41 -0.12 4.85
N VAL A 69 -0.18 0.98 4.37
CA VAL A 69 -1.33 1.59 5.05
C VAL A 69 -2.48 0.60 5.12
N LYS A 70 -2.81 -0.05 3.99
CA LYS A 70 -3.91 -1.01 3.96
C LYS A 70 -3.66 -2.21 4.88
N ALA A 71 -2.45 -2.75 4.85
CA ALA A 71 -2.05 -3.87 5.69
C ALA A 71 -2.10 -3.51 7.19
N LEU A 72 -1.63 -2.32 7.56
CA LEU A 72 -1.66 -1.85 8.95
C LEU A 72 -3.08 -1.52 9.41
N GLU A 73 -3.93 -0.96 8.56
CA GLU A 73 -5.36 -0.76 8.83
C GLU A 73 -6.02 -2.10 9.21
N ILE A 74 -5.84 -3.13 8.38
CA ILE A 74 -6.41 -4.47 8.60
C ILE A 74 -5.81 -5.13 9.84
N ALA A 75 -4.48 -5.09 10.00
CA ALA A 75 -3.82 -5.76 11.12
C ALA A 75 -4.12 -5.12 12.48
N SER A 76 -4.38 -3.80 12.49
CA SER A 76 -4.64 -3.00 13.68
C SER A 76 -6.11 -2.92 14.05
N THR A 77 -7.02 -3.37 13.18
CA THR A 77 -8.45 -3.38 13.45
C THR A 77 -8.98 -4.80 13.61
N GLU A 78 -9.98 -4.92 14.47
CA GLU A 78 -10.71 -6.16 14.68
C GLU A 78 -12.20 -5.87 14.54
N THR A 79 -12.88 -6.70 13.76
CA THR A 79 -14.29 -6.50 13.50
C THR A 79 -15.10 -7.43 14.39
N LEU A 80 -15.74 -6.86 15.41
CA LEU A 80 -16.57 -7.60 16.35
C LEU A 80 -18.01 -7.66 15.83
N THR A 81 -18.53 -8.86 15.63
CA THR A 81 -19.95 -9.08 15.33
C THR A 81 -20.74 -9.04 16.64
N SER A 82 -21.58 -8.02 16.82
CA SER A 82 -22.51 -8.00 17.96
C SER A 82 -23.65 -9.00 17.74
N SER A 83 -24.15 -9.60 18.82
CA SER A 83 -25.34 -10.47 18.82
C SER A 83 -26.58 -9.82 18.17
N LYS A 84 -26.62 -8.49 18.04
CA LYS A 84 -27.67 -7.74 17.32
C LYS A 84 -27.37 -7.44 15.84
N GLY A 85 -26.41 -8.13 15.22
CA GLY A 85 -26.07 -7.98 13.80
C GLY A 85 -25.29 -6.71 13.42
N LYS A 86 -24.99 -5.81 14.38
CA LYS A 86 -24.14 -4.64 14.14
C LYS A 86 -22.67 -5.04 14.24
N GLN A 87 -21.92 -4.92 13.14
CA GLN A 87 -20.45 -5.00 13.16
C GLN A 87 -19.87 -3.72 13.76
N ARG A 88 -18.98 -3.87 14.74
CA ARG A 88 -18.19 -2.77 15.29
C ARG A 88 -16.71 -3.03 15.03
N VAL A 89 -16.05 -2.09 14.37
CA VAL A 89 -14.59 -2.11 14.19
C VAL A 89 -13.94 -1.51 15.43
N VAL A 90 -13.03 -2.25 16.05
CA VAL A 90 -12.29 -1.84 17.26
C VAL A 90 -10.80 -1.95 17.01
N VAL A 91 -10.00 -1.06 17.61
CA VAL A 91 -8.54 -1.14 17.53
C VAL A 91 -8.05 -2.33 18.35
N ARG A 92 -7.26 -3.19 17.72
CA ARG A 92 -6.69 -4.39 18.33
C ARG A 92 -5.64 -4.02 19.39
N LYS A 93 -5.68 -4.69 20.54
CA LYS A 93 -4.66 -4.52 21.59
C LYS A 93 -3.27 -4.86 21.05
N GLY A 94 -2.29 -3.98 21.30
CA GLY A 94 -0.91 -4.18 20.85
C GLY A 94 -0.60 -3.75 19.41
N SER A 95 -1.52 -3.05 18.74
CA SER A 95 -1.34 -2.52 17.37
C SER A 95 -0.08 -1.66 17.22
N GLU A 96 0.26 -0.82 18.21
CA GLU A 96 1.48 -0.01 18.17
C GLU A 96 2.76 -0.84 18.20
N THR A 97 2.79 -1.89 19.03
CA THR A 97 3.94 -2.80 19.10
C THR A 97 4.06 -3.61 17.81
N PHE A 98 2.93 -4.03 17.23
CA PHE A 98 2.90 -4.69 15.93
C PHE A 98 3.44 -3.76 14.83
N ARG A 99 2.94 -2.53 14.75
CA ARG A 99 3.38 -1.51 13.78
C ARG A 99 4.90 -1.30 13.86
N ARG A 100 5.43 -1.07 15.06
CA ARG A 100 6.87 -0.86 15.26
C ARG A 100 7.70 -2.06 14.76
N LYS A 101 7.27 -3.29 15.07
CA LYS A 101 7.98 -4.51 14.63
C LYS A 101 7.86 -4.75 13.13
N PHE A 102 6.69 -4.48 12.55
CA PHE A 102 6.45 -4.52 11.12
C PHE A 102 7.39 -3.56 10.38
N LEU A 103 7.41 -2.28 10.77
CA LEU A 103 8.27 -1.27 10.14
C LEU A 103 9.76 -1.58 10.31
N SER A 104 10.16 -2.08 11.48
CA SER A 104 11.54 -2.51 11.72
C SER A 104 11.93 -3.69 10.81
N SER A 105 11.01 -4.62 10.58
CA SER A 105 11.23 -5.77 9.69
C SER A 105 11.27 -5.35 8.23
N LEU A 106 10.38 -4.42 7.83
CA LEU A 106 10.33 -3.87 6.49
C LEU A 106 11.63 -3.12 6.13
N ALA A 107 12.13 -2.27 7.03
CA ALA A 107 13.39 -1.55 6.81
C ALA A 107 14.58 -2.50 6.63
N ARG A 108 14.63 -3.59 7.40
CA ARG A 108 15.66 -4.62 7.25
C ARG A 108 15.58 -5.35 5.92
N GLN A 109 14.38 -5.73 5.50
CA GLN A 109 14.18 -6.42 4.23
C GLN A 109 14.53 -5.55 3.03
N GLN A 110 14.20 -4.26 3.10
CA GLN A 110 14.52 -3.29 2.05
C GLN A 110 15.98 -2.82 2.10
N SER A 111 16.76 -3.26 3.10
CA SER A 111 18.14 -2.82 3.35
C SER A 111 18.26 -1.29 3.47
N TRP A 112 17.25 -0.66 4.06
CA TRP A 112 17.19 0.79 4.25
C TRP A 112 18.16 1.26 5.32
N ASN A 113 18.80 2.41 5.07
CA ASN A 113 19.53 3.12 6.10
C ASN A 113 18.54 3.82 7.07
N ALA A 114 19.07 4.43 8.14
CA ALA A 114 18.23 5.10 9.14
C ALA A 114 17.44 6.29 8.55
N GLY A 115 18.01 7.03 7.60
CA GLY A 115 17.34 8.12 6.89
C GLY A 115 16.20 7.61 6.04
N ASP A 116 16.45 6.62 5.17
CA ASP A 116 15.42 6.03 4.28
C ASP A 116 14.23 5.50 5.10
N ALA A 117 14.52 4.86 6.24
CA ALA A 117 13.49 4.32 7.12
C ALA A 117 12.67 5.41 7.81
N LEU A 118 13.28 6.55 8.14
CA LEU A 118 12.57 7.71 8.71
C LEU A 118 11.73 8.41 7.65
N ASP A 119 12.27 8.61 6.45
CA ASP A 119 11.56 9.21 5.31
C ASP A 119 10.33 8.37 4.95
N PHE A 120 10.49 7.04 4.86
CA PHE A 120 9.37 6.14 4.61
C PHE A 120 8.30 6.22 5.72
N GLN A 121 8.71 6.29 6.99
CA GLN A 121 7.77 6.43 8.11
C GLN A 121 7.01 7.76 8.09
N SER A 122 7.69 8.84 7.71
CA SER A 122 7.08 10.17 7.53
C SER A 122 6.03 10.13 6.43
N ASP A 123 6.39 9.59 5.26
CA ASP A 123 5.48 9.45 4.13
C ASP A 123 4.28 8.55 4.46
N LEU A 124 4.52 7.44 5.16
CA LEU A 124 3.47 6.54 5.59
C LEU A 124 2.47 7.24 6.50
N ARG A 125 2.97 8.04 7.45
CA ARG A 125 2.11 8.84 8.34
C ARG A 125 1.32 9.89 7.57
N MET A 126 1.94 10.56 6.61
CA MET A 126 1.25 11.51 5.73
C MET A 126 0.10 10.82 4.97
N TYR A 127 0.33 9.63 4.42
CA TYR A 127 -0.70 8.85 3.74
C TYR A 127 -1.88 8.54 4.69
N GLU A 128 -1.59 8.10 5.91
CA GLU A 128 -2.61 7.81 6.92
C GLU A 128 -3.45 9.04 7.28
N ASP A 129 -2.81 10.19 7.48
CA ASP A 129 -3.48 11.44 7.79
C ASP A 129 -4.39 11.91 6.65
N LEU A 130 -3.92 11.80 5.40
CA LEU A 130 -4.70 12.16 4.21
C LEU A 130 -5.92 11.25 4.04
N LEU A 131 -5.75 9.95 4.27
CA LEU A 131 -6.86 8.99 4.18
C LEU A 131 -7.89 9.19 5.30
N ALA A 132 -7.43 9.48 6.52
CA ALA A 132 -8.32 9.82 7.63
C ALA A 132 -9.20 11.05 7.30
N ARG A 133 -8.61 12.07 6.66
CA ARG A 133 -9.36 13.26 6.20
C ARG A 133 -10.32 12.94 5.05
N ALA A 134 -9.91 12.10 4.09
CA ALA A 134 -10.78 11.67 2.98
C ALA A 134 -12.02 10.92 3.49
N VAL A 135 -11.87 10.07 4.51
CA VAL A 135 -12.98 9.38 5.18
C VAL A 135 -13.97 10.34 5.84
N ALA A 136 -13.49 11.45 6.42
CA ALA A 136 -14.35 12.47 7.01
C ALA A 136 -15.16 13.26 5.96
N SER A 137 -14.67 13.33 4.72
CA SER A 137 -15.26 14.11 3.61
C SER A 137 -16.09 13.27 2.62
N ARG A 138 -16.57 12.08 3.03
CA ARG A 138 -17.23 11.11 2.14
C ARG A 138 -18.42 11.70 1.37
N ARG A 139 -18.18 12.06 0.11
CA ARG A 139 -19.21 12.16 -0.93
C ARG A 139 -19.31 10.83 -1.67
N PRO A 140 -20.51 10.39 -2.09
CA PRO A 140 -20.66 9.18 -2.89
C PRO A 140 -19.92 9.35 -4.23
N ARG A 141 -18.91 8.50 -4.46
CA ARG A 141 -18.08 8.51 -5.67
C ARG A 141 -18.86 7.90 -6.85
N LYS A 142 -18.73 8.47 -8.03
CA LYS A 142 -19.25 7.88 -9.28
C LYS A 142 -18.31 6.77 -9.77
N PRO A 143 -18.82 5.69 -10.38
CA PRO A 143 -17.98 4.53 -10.76
C PRO A 143 -16.84 4.90 -11.72
N TYR A 144 -17.05 5.92 -12.55
CA TYR A 144 -16.09 6.43 -13.55
C TYR A 144 -15.11 7.48 -13.02
N GLU A 145 -15.14 7.81 -11.72
CA GLU A 145 -14.27 8.80 -11.10
C GLU A 145 -13.08 8.09 -10.43
N ALA A 146 -11.88 8.63 -10.50
CA ALA A 146 -10.73 8.03 -9.81
C ALA A 146 -10.91 8.02 -8.29
N ALA A 147 -10.29 7.06 -7.59
CA ALA A 147 -10.33 7.03 -6.14
C ALA A 147 -9.66 8.27 -5.53
N ASN A 148 -10.27 8.84 -4.49
CA ASN A 148 -9.69 9.92 -3.70
C ASN A 148 -8.66 9.34 -2.73
N HIS A 149 -7.44 9.09 -3.22
CA HIS A 149 -6.39 8.40 -2.49
C HIS A 149 -5.00 8.98 -2.87
N PRO A 150 -4.09 9.24 -1.91
CA PRO A 150 -2.80 9.86 -2.18
C PRO A 150 -1.96 9.15 -3.26
N PHE A 151 -1.94 7.82 -3.25
CA PHE A 151 -1.33 6.99 -4.30
C PHE A 151 -1.81 7.38 -5.71
N VAL A 152 -3.11 7.57 -5.90
CA VAL A 152 -3.69 7.85 -7.22
C VAL A 152 -3.21 9.19 -7.74
N ASP A 153 -3.26 10.22 -6.90
CA ASP A 153 -2.88 11.57 -7.30
C ASP A 153 -1.36 11.67 -7.54
N ARG A 154 -0.53 11.07 -6.67
CA ARG A 154 0.93 11.06 -6.80
C ARG A 154 1.38 10.24 -8.02
N CYS A 155 0.84 9.04 -8.20
CA CYS A 155 1.20 8.21 -9.36
C CYS A 155 0.75 8.84 -10.68
N ALA A 156 -0.43 9.46 -10.72
CA ALA A 156 -0.89 10.14 -11.92
C ALA A 156 0.02 11.32 -12.29
N PHE A 157 0.40 12.13 -11.30
CA PHE A 157 1.32 13.24 -11.51
C PHE A 157 2.70 12.80 -11.98
N LEU A 158 3.26 11.74 -11.38
CA LEU A 158 4.56 11.18 -11.75
C LEU A 158 4.55 10.51 -13.13
N LEU A 159 3.45 9.83 -13.47
CA LEU A 159 3.34 9.08 -14.72
C LEU A 159 3.11 9.99 -15.92
N ASP A 160 2.13 10.90 -15.84
CA ASP A 160 1.72 11.69 -16.98
C ASP A 160 0.90 12.94 -16.58
N SER A 161 1.61 13.99 -16.19
CA SER A 161 1.01 15.27 -15.80
C SER A 161 0.23 15.98 -16.92
N ALA A 162 0.49 15.64 -18.19
CA ALA A 162 -0.26 16.17 -19.32
C ALA A 162 -1.63 15.50 -19.50
N PHE A 163 -1.81 14.27 -18.98
CA PHE A 163 -3.03 13.47 -19.10
C PHE A 163 -3.51 12.97 -17.73
N LEU A 164 -3.57 13.88 -16.75
CA LEU A 164 -3.84 13.57 -15.35
C LEU A 164 -5.07 12.70 -15.14
N GLU A 165 -6.23 13.03 -15.70
CA GLU A 165 -7.46 12.26 -15.44
C GLU A 165 -7.35 10.80 -15.92
N LYS A 166 -6.72 10.56 -17.07
CA LYS A 166 -6.50 9.19 -17.55
C LYS A 166 -5.50 8.45 -16.67
N ALA A 167 -4.43 9.12 -16.26
CA ALA A 167 -3.42 8.57 -15.37
C ALA A 167 -4.02 8.26 -13.97
N ARG A 168 -4.90 9.11 -13.46
CA ARG A 168 -5.64 8.89 -12.19
C ARG A 168 -6.57 7.68 -12.30
N LEU A 169 -7.29 7.52 -13.41
CA LEU A 169 -8.14 6.34 -13.61
C LEU A 169 -7.32 5.05 -13.66
N ALA A 170 -6.19 5.05 -14.38
CA ALA A 170 -5.31 3.89 -14.42
C ALA A 170 -4.68 3.59 -13.04
N ALA A 171 -4.22 4.63 -12.32
CA ALA A 171 -3.68 4.50 -10.98
C ALA A 171 -4.75 4.01 -9.97
N SER A 172 -6.01 4.41 -10.15
CA SER A 172 -7.12 3.91 -9.33
C SER A 172 -7.36 2.41 -9.52
N ARG A 173 -7.18 1.87 -10.73
CA ARG A 173 -7.25 0.42 -10.97
C ARG A 173 -6.05 -0.30 -10.35
N ALA A 174 -4.86 0.27 -10.48
CA ALA A 174 -3.66 -0.26 -9.85
C ALA A 174 -3.78 -0.27 -8.31
N LEU A 175 -4.35 0.78 -7.72
CA LEU A 175 -4.62 0.86 -6.29
C LEU A 175 -5.53 -0.27 -5.82
N ALA A 176 -6.62 -0.54 -6.53
CA ALA A 176 -7.54 -1.63 -6.16
C ALA A 176 -6.81 -2.99 -6.09
N ASN A 177 -5.94 -3.27 -7.07
CA ASN A 177 -5.12 -4.48 -7.06
C ASN A 177 -4.11 -4.50 -5.89
N ILE A 178 -3.50 -3.36 -5.57
CA ILE A 178 -2.57 -3.24 -4.43
C ILE A 178 -3.30 -3.50 -3.11
N GLU A 179 -4.47 -2.90 -2.93
CA GLU A 179 -5.29 -3.09 -1.72
C GLU A 179 -5.77 -4.54 -1.57
N GLU A 180 -6.14 -5.19 -2.67
CA GLU A 180 -6.51 -6.61 -2.70
C GLU A 180 -5.34 -7.51 -2.29
N ILE A 181 -4.16 -7.31 -2.88
CA ILE A 181 -2.94 -8.05 -2.52
C ILE A 181 -2.61 -7.83 -1.04
N ALA A 182 -2.63 -6.57 -0.58
CA ALA A 182 -2.36 -6.24 0.81
C ALA A 182 -3.35 -6.92 1.76
N ALA A 183 -4.64 -6.97 1.40
CA ALA A 183 -5.65 -7.64 2.20
C ALA A 183 -5.40 -9.15 2.29
N ILE A 184 -5.17 -9.83 1.16
CA ILE A 184 -4.91 -11.27 1.12
C ILE A 184 -3.68 -11.63 1.96
N VAL A 185 -2.57 -10.91 1.75
CA VAL A 185 -1.31 -11.15 2.47
C VAL A 185 -1.47 -10.88 3.97
N THR A 186 -2.21 -9.83 4.33
CA THR A 186 -2.44 -9.50 5.75
C THR A 186 -3.25 -10.58 6.43
N VAL A 187 -4.38 -11.00 5.84
CA VAL A 187 -5.23 -12.07 6.41
C VAL A 187 -4.42 -13.35 6.59
N ALA A 188 -3.68 -13.79 5.56
CA ALA A 188 -2.84 -14.98 5.65
C ALA A 188 -1.77 -14.89 6.76
N ALA A 189 -1.15 -13.73 6.94
CA ALA A 189 -0.16 -13.51 8.01
C ALA A 189 -0.79 -13.44 9.41
N MET A 190 -2.07 -13.03 9.51
CA MET A 190 -2.80 -12.99 10.78
C MET A 190 -3.38 -14.34 11.19
N ASP A 191 -3.75 -15.20 10.22
CA ASP A 191 -4.29 -16.53 10.47
C ASP A 191 -3.21 -17.57 10.83
N SER A 192 -1.94 -17.26 10.54
CA SER A 192 -0.78 -18.07 10.94
C SER A 192 -0.42 -17.91 12.44
N ARG A 193 -1.34 -17.43 13.28
CA ARG A 193 -1.16 -17.10 14.71
C ARG A 193 -1.69 -18.16 15.65
#